data_AF-A0A1V8UJZ8-F1
#
_entry.id   AF-A0A1V8UJZ8-F1
#
_cell.length_a   1.000
_cell.length_b   1.000
_cell.length_c   1.000
_cell.angle_alpha   90.00
_cell.angle_beta   90.00
_cell.angle_gamma   90.00
#
_symmetry.space_group_name_H-M   'P 1'
#
loop_
_entity.id
_entity.type
_entity.pdbx_description
1 polymer ?
#
loop_
_entity_poly.entity_id
_entity_poly.type
_entity_poly.pdbx_seq_one_letter_code
_entity_poly.pdbx_strand_id
1 'polypeptide(L)'
;MNSAGIQTLLDAEREAQKIVQRAREYRTKKVKDAKSEAQKEIEEYRQQKQEEFEKFEKEQNGGNKKAEEDADKETEKKLAEIKQIGEKTGPKVVQDLLNAVVDVKPVAPERVAQPVA
;
A
#
# COMPACT_ATOMS: atom_id res chain seq x y z
N MET A 1 58.24 -42.19 52.24
CA MET A 1 56.93 -42.62 51.68
C MET A 1 55.88 -41.50 51.59
N ASN A 2 56.20 -40.22 51.87
CA ASN A 2 55.21 -39.12 51.86
C ASN A 2 55.02 -38.40 50.51
N SER A 3 55.73 -38.80 49.45
CA SER A 3 55.69 -38.09 48.15
C SER A 3 54.55 -38.55 47.24
N ALA A 4 54.17 -39.84 47.28
CA ALA A 4 53.15 -40.40 46.40
C ALA A 4 51.74 -39.85 46.68
N GLY A 5 51.36 -39.69 47.96
CA GLY A 5 50.05 -39.15 48.33
C GLY A 5 49.88 -37.67 47.97
N ILE A 6 50.94 -36.86 48.07
CA ILE A 6 50.92 -35.45 47.67
C ILE A 6 50.74 -35.34 46.16
N GLN A 7 51.43 -36.17 45.38
CA GLN A 7 51.29 -36.19 43.92
C GLN A 7 49.85 -36.54 43.50
N THR A 8 49.24 -37.54 44.14
CA THR A 8 47.84 -37.90 43.87
C THR A 8 46.86 -36.75 44.18
N LEU A 9 47.07 -36.01 45.27
CA LEU A 9 46.25 -34.85 45.61
C LEU A 9 46.41 -33.70 44.60
N LEU A 10 47.63 -33.43 44.14
CA LEU A 10 47.90 -32.41 43.13
C LEU A 10 47.26 -32.76 41.77
N ASP A 11 47.30 -34.03 41.39
CA ASP A 11 46.68 -34.48 40.13
C ASP A 11 45.14 -34.42 40.23
N ALA A 12 44.56 -34.81 41.37
CA ALA A 12 43.14 -34.65 41.63
C ALA A 12 42.69 -33.17 41.62
N GLU A 13 43.50 -32.26 42.19
CA GLU A 13 43.24 -30.82 42.15
C GLU A 13 43.21 -30.29 40.70
N ARG A 14 44.19 -30.69 39.88
CA ARG A 14 44.26 -30.30 38.46
C ARG A 14 43.06 -30.83 37.68
N GLU A 15 42.62 -32.05 37.93
CA GLU A 15 41.42 -32.61 37.29
C GLU A 15 40.16 -31.87 37.71
N ALA A 16 40.00 -31.58 38.99
CA ALA A 16 38.88 -30.79 39.50
C ALA A 16 38.85 -29.39 38.86
N GLN A 17 39.99 -28.71 38.76
CA GLN A 17 40.10 -27.41 38.09
C GLN A 17 39.71 -27.50 36.62
N LYS A 18 40.17 -28.52 35.88
CA LYS A 18 39.79 -28.74 34.47
C LYS A 18 38.28 -28.97 34.32
N ILE A 19 37.65 -29.73 35.22
CA ILE A 19 36.20 -29.97 35.20
C ILE A 19 35.45 -28.65 35.38
N VAL A 20 35.85 -27.84 36.37
CA VAL A 20 35.22 -26.53 36.62
C VAL A 20 35.41 -25.59 35.43
N GLN A 21 36.61 -25.55 34.83
CA GLN A 21 36.87 -24.73 33.66
C GLN A 21 35.98 -25.13 32.46
N ARG A 22 35.91 -26.43 32.15
CA ARG A 22 35.03 -26.94 31.09
C ARG A 22 33.57 -26.61 31.34
N ALA A 23 33.09 -26.70 32.59
CA ALA A 23 31.73 -26.34 32.94
C ALA A 23 31.45 -24.84 32.71
N ARG A 24 32.40 -23.95 33.05
CA ARG A 24 32.30 -22.51 32.78
C ARG A 24 32.27 -22.22 31.28
N GLU A 25 33.17 -22.83 30.51
CA GLU A 25 33.22 -22.68 29.05
C GLU A 25 31.93 -23.19 28.39
N TYR A 26 31.41 -24.34 28.83
CA TYR A 26 30.15 -24.89 28.34
C TYR A 26 28.98 -23.95 28.60
N ARG A 27 28.88 -23.38 29.81
CA ARG A 27 27.83 -22.40 30.15
C ARG A 27 27.92 -21.16 29.27
N THR A 28 29.11 -20.59 29.11
CA THR A 28 29.32 -19.41 28.26
C THR A 28 28.96 -19.70 26.80
N LYS A 29 29.37 -20.86 26.30
CA LYS A 29 29.01 -21.31 24.95
C LYS A 29 27.50 -21.42 24.78
N LYS A 30 26.80 -22.08 25.70
CA LYS A 30 25.33 -22.22 25.67
C LYS A 30 24.61 -20.87 25.65
N VAL A 31 25.07 -19.90 26.44
CA VAL A 31 24.49 -18.54 26.43
C VAL A 31 24.71 -17.84 25.09
N LYS A 32 25.91 -17.98 24.52
CA LYS A 32 26.24 -17.40 23.21
C LYS A 32 25.43 -18.03 22.09
N ASP A 33 25.32 -19.36 22.09
CA ASP A 33 24.56 -20.11 21.09
C ASP A 33 23.07 -19.71 21.15
N ALA A 34 22.47 -19.67 22.34
CA ALA A 34 21.08 -19.23 22.52
C ALA A 34 20.83 -17.79 22.04
N LYS A 35 21.78 -16.88 22.30
CA LYS A 35 21.69 -15.50 21.81
C LYS A 35 21.76 -15.43 20.27
N SER A 36 22.66 -16.20 19.67
CA SER A 36 22.84 -16.28 18.22
C SER A 36 21.59 -16.86 17.54
N GLU A 37 21.02 -17.91 18.12
CA GLU A 37 19.80 -18.55 17.62
C GLU A 37 18.60 -17.60 17.70
N ALA A 38 18.39 -16.93 18.83
CA ALA A 38 17.34 -15.91 18.96
C ALA A 38 17.53 -14.74 17.98
N GLN A 39 18.78 -14.32 17.71
CA GLN A 39 19.05 -13.28 16.71
C GLN A 39 18.68 -13.73 15.30
N LYS A 40 18.97 -14.99 14.94
CA LYS A 40 18.57 -15.56 13.65
C LYS A 40 17.06 -15.64 13.51
N GLU A 41 16.34 -16.13 14.53
CA GLU A 41 14.87 -16.19 14.50
C GLU A 41 14.24 -14.79 14.33
N ILE A 42 14.79 -13.77 14.99
CA ILE A 42 14.33 -12.38 14.83
C ILE A 42 14.57 -11.88 13.41
N GLU A 43 15.73 -12.20 12.82
CA GLU A 43 16.08 -11.78 11.46
C GLU A 43 15.19 -12.47 10.42
N GLU A 44 14.97 -13.78 10.55
CA GLU A 44 14.04 -14.54 9.73
C GLU A 44 12.61 -13.99 9.83
N TYR A 45 12.13 -13.70 11.05
CA TYR A 45 10.81 -13.10 11.26
C TYR A 45 10.69 -11.71 10.60
N ARG A 46 11.74 -10.89 10.71
CA ARG A 46 11.78 -9.58 10.03
C ARG A 46 11.75 -9.72 8.52
N GLN A 47 12.52 -10.65 7.96
CA GLN A 47 12.52 -10.92 6.52
C GLN A 47 11.13 -11.39 6.05
N GLN A 48 10.51 -12.34 6.75
CA GLN A 48 9.15 -12.79 6.45
C GLN A 48 8.14 -11.64 6.48
N LYS A 49 8.19 -10.78 7.51
CA LYS A 49 7.29 -9.63 7.61
C LYS A 49 7.54 -8.59 6.53
N GLN A 50 8.79 -8.38 6.16
CA GLN A 50 9.15 -7.49 5.05
C GLN A 50 8.63 -8.04 3.72
N GLU A 51 8.77 -9.34 3.45
CA GLU A 51 8.23 -9.96 2.25
C GLU A 51 6.70 -9.92 2.20
N GLU A 52 6.03 -10.17 3.33
CA GLU A 52 4.57 -9.99 3.44
C GLU A 52 4.16 -8.54 3.15
N PHE A 53 4.89 -7.57 3.72
CA PHE A 53 4.64 -6.15 3.49
C PHE A 53 4.83 -5.77 2.02
N GLU A 54 5.92 -6.20 1.37
CA GLU A 54 6.17 -5.93 -0.04
C GLU A 54 5.13 -6.58 -0.96
N LYS A 55 4.65 -7.79 -0.64
CA LYS A 55 3.55 -8.43 -1.37
C LYS A 55 2.27 -7.63 -1.22
N PHE A 56 1.93 -7.26 0.02
CA PHE A 56 0.75 -6.44 0.30
C PHE A 56 0.82 -5.08 -0.40
N GLU A 57 1.99 -4.44 -0.38
CA GLU A 57 2.22 -3.17 -1.08
C GLU A 57 2.04 -3.35 -2.59
N LYS A 58 2.60 -4.38 -3.21
CA LYS A 58 2.41 -4.66 -4.65
C LYS A 58 0.96 -4.94 -5.00
N GLU A 59 0.27 -5.73 -4.19
CA GLU A 59 -1.15 -6.05 -4.39
C GLU A 59 -2.03 -4.80 -4.25
N GLN A 60 -1.78 -3.95 -3.26
CA GLN A 60 -2.58 -2.73 -3.08
C GLN A 60 -2.21 -1.59 -4.00
N ASN A 61 -0.94 -1.43 -4.36
CA ASN A 61 -0.53 -0.47 -5.36
C ASN A 61 -1.07 -0.87 -6.76
N GLY A 62 -1.33 -2.17 -6.98
CA GLY A 62 -2.09 -2.66 -8.14
C GLY A 62 -3.59 -2.34 -8.11
N GLY A 63 -4.18 -2.10 -6.95
CA GLY A 63 -5.60 -1.80 -6.78
C GLY A 63 -6.03 -0.51 -7.50
N ASN A 64 -5.19 0.53 -7.45
CA ASN A 64 -5.47 1.80 -8.13
C ASN A 64 -5.50 1.64 -9.65
N LYS A 65 -4.61 0.83 -10.24
CA LYS A 65 -4.57 0.63 -11.69
C LYS A 65 -5.86 0.01 -12.22
N LYS A 66 -6.42 -0.97 -11.52
CA LYS A 66 -7.68 -1.60 -11.94
C LYS A 66 -8.86 -0.61 -11.82
N ALA A 67 -8.90 0.17 -10.76
CA ALA A 67 -9.91 1.21 -10.58
C ALA A 67 -9.78 2.32 -11.64
N GLU A 68 -8.56 2.74 -11.97
CA GLU A 68 -8.25 3.69 -13.05
C GLU A 68 -8.69 3.13 -14.40
N GLU A 69 -8.30 1.90 -14.77
CA GLU A 69 -8.68 1.27 -16.03
C GLU A 69 -10.20 1.10 -16.18
N ASP A 70 -10.90 0.73 -15.11
CA ASP A 70 -12.35 0.60 -15.13
C ASP A 70 -13.05 1.98 -15.25
N ALA A 71 -12.53 3.00 -14.56
CA ALA A 71 -13.01 4.37 -14.68
C ALA A 71 -12.76 4.97 -16.08
N ASP A 72 -11.61 4.69 -16.69
CA ASP A 72 -11.28 5.12 -18.05
C ASP A 72 -12.24 4.51 -19.07
N LYS A 73 -12.49 3.19 -18.97
CA LYS A 73 -13.47 2.50 -19.84
C LYS A 73 -14.88 3.05 -19.68
N GLU A 74 -15.31 3.35 -18.46
CA GLU A 74 -16.63 3.95 -18.23
C GLU A 74 -16.70 5.37 -18.81
N THR A 75 -15.62 6.14 -18.64
CA THR A 75 -15.50 7.51 -19.17
C THR A 75 -15.55 7.51 -20.69
N GLU A 76 -14.83 6.61 -21.37
CA GLU A 76 -14.87 6.47 -22.83
C GLU A 76 -16.28 6.11 -23.33
N LYS A 77 -16.97 5.19 -22.64
CA LYS A 77 -18.36 4.84 -22.97
C LYS A 77 -19.28 6.04 -22.86
N LYS A 78 -19.22 6.78 -21.75
CA LYS A 78 -20.03 7.98 -21.55
C LYS A 78 -19.71 9.07 -22.57
N LEU A 79 -18.44 9.26 -22.92
CA LEU A 79 -18.01 10.18 -23.98
C LEU A 79 -18.60 9.81 -25.33
N ALA A 80 -18.57 8.52 -25.69
CA ALA A 80 -19.16 8.03 -26.93
C ALA A 80 -20.69 8.23 -26.94
N GLU A 81 -21.36 7.97 -25.83
CA GLU A 81 -22.80 8.18 -25.67
C GLU A 81 -23.17 9.67 -25.80
N ILE A 82 -22.46 10.58 -25.12
CA ILE A 82 -22.67 12.02 -25.22
C ILE A 82 -22.47 12.51 -26.65
N LYS A 83 -21.43 12.03 -27.35
CA LYS A 83 -21.21 12.37 -28.76
C LYS A 83 -22.38 11.92 -29.64
N GLN A 84 -22.84 10.68 -29.47
CA GLN A 84 -24.00 10.17 -30.22
C GLN A 84 -25.28 10.95 -29.94
N ILE A 85 -25.53 11.31 -28.68
CA ILE A 85 -26.68 12.14 -28.32
C ILE A 85 -26.56 13.50 -28.99
N GLY A 86 -25.39 14.15 -28.90
CA GLY A 86 -25.11 15.43 -29.53
C GLY A 86 -25.30 15.40 -31.05
N GLU A 87 -24.86 14.35 -31.73
CA GLU A 87 -25.09 14.17 -33.17
C GLU A 87 -26.57 13.99 -33.52
N LYS A 88 -27.32 13.25 -32.69
CA LYS A 88 -28.76 13.00 -32.92
C LYS A 88 -29.62 14.23 -32.61
N THR A 89 -29.37 14.93 -31.52
CA THR A 89 -30.21 16.06 -31.06
C THR A 89 -29.70 17.41 -31.53
N GLY A 90 -28.42 17.51 -31.90
CA GLY A 90 -27.78 18.76 -32.34
C GLY A 90 -28.54 19.47 -33.47
N PRO A 91 -28.91 18.78 -34.57
CA PRO A 91 -29.66 19.41 -35.66
C PRO A 91 -31.00 20.00 -35.20
N LYS A 92 -31.70 19.31 -34.30
CA LYS A 92 -32.97 19.79 -33.74
C LYS A 92 -32.77 21.05 -32.90
N VAL A 93 -31.76 21.07 -32.02
CA VAL A 93 -31.46 22.24 -31.18
C VAL A 93 -31.07 23.45 -32.03
N VAL A 94 -30.28 23.25 -33.08
CA VAL A 94 -29.92 24.33 -34.03
C VAL A 94 -31.17 24.89 -34.70
N GLN A 95 -32.09 24.01 -35.12
CA GLN A 95 -33.34 24.44 -35.76
C GLN A 95 -34.27 25.17 -34.79
N ASP A 96 -34.39 24.70 -33.54
CA ASP A 96 -35.16 25.37 -32.49
C ASP A 96 -34.60 26.76 -32.17
N LEU A 97 -33.26 26.90 -32.11
CA LEU A 97 -32.58 28.19 -31.94
C LEU A 97 -32.83 29.15 -33.10
N LEU A 98 -32.72 28.67 -34.35
CA LEU A 98 -33.00 29.47 -35.53
C LEU A 98 -34.46 29.94 -35.55
N ASN A 99 -35.40 29.04 -35.25
CA ASN A 99 -36.82 29.38 -35.17
C ASN A 99 -37.09 30.44 -34.09
N ALA A 100 -36.48 30.31 -32.92
CA ALA A 100 -36.64 31.29 -31.84
C ALA A 100 -36.09 32.68 -32.19
N VAL A 101 -35.04 32.77 -33.02
CA VAL A 101 -34.47 34.05 -33.47
C VAL A 101 -35.27 34.66 -34.62
N VAL A 102 -35.87 33.83 -35.50
CA VAL A 102 -36.61 34.28 -36.68
C VAL A 102 -38.09 34.55 -36.39
N ASP A 103 -38.70 33.87 -35.42
CA ASP A 103 -40.09 34.09 -34.98
C ASP A 103 -40.21 35.36 -34.11
N VAL A 104 -40.04 36.51 -34.75
CA VAL A 104 -40.23 37.81 -34.11
C VAL A 104 -41.73 38.01 -33.85
N LYS A 105 -42.13 37.94 -32.57
CA LYS A 105 -43.47 38.31 -32.11
C LYS A 105 -43.45 39.72 -31.53
N PRO A 106 -43.70 40.75 -32.37
CA PRO A 106 -43.75 42.12 -31.88
C PRO A 106 -44.94 42.27 -30.92
N VAL A 107 -44.64 42.68 -29.69
CA VAL A 107 -45.64 43.07 -28.70
C VAL A 107 -45.58 44.59 -28.58
N ALA A 108 -46.73 45.25 -28.71
CA ALA A 108 -46.81 46.68 -28.48
C ALA A 108 -46.44 46.98 -27.01
N PRO A 109 -45.52 47.90 -26.73
CA PRO A 109 -45.18 48.26 -25.36
C PRO A 109 -46.41 48.82 -24.65
N GLU A 110 -46.67 48.37 -23.41
CA GLU A 110 -47.91 48.65 -22.65
C GLU A 110 -48.19 50.15 -22.41
N ARG A 111 -47.22 51.03 -22.65
CA ARG A 111 -47.38 52.48 -22.54
C ARG A 111 -47.49 53.15 -23.92
N VAL A 112 -48.55 52.85 -24.67
CA VAL A 112 -48.98 53.77 -25.74
C VAL A 112 -50.09 54.64 -25.16
N ALA A 113 -49.71 55.74 -24.51
CA ALA A 113 -50.66 56.81 -24.23
C ALA A 113 -51.18 57.33 -25.58
N GLN A 114 -52.50 57.27 -25.78
CA GLN A 114 -53.15 57.73 -27.01
C GLN A 114 -52.82 59.21 -27.24
N PRO A 115 -52.65 59.67 -28.50
CA PRO A 115 -52.47 61.08 -28.78
C PRO A 115 -53.79 61.79 -28.46
N VAL A 116 -53.76 62.69 -27.48
CA VAL A 116 -54.89 63.58 -27.19
C VAL A 116 -54.94 64.61 -28.33
N ALA A 117 -56.10 64.69 -28.98
CA ALA A 117 -56.41 65.56 -30.11
C ALA A 117 -56.28 67.06 -29.78
#